data_AF-A0A0Q6YPZ3-F1
#
_entry.id   AF-A0A0Q6YPZ3-F1
#
_cell.length_a   1.000
_cell.length_b   1.000
_cell.length_c   1.000
_cell.angle_alpha   90.00
_cell.angle_beta   90.00
_cell.angle_gamma   90.00
#
_symmetry.space_group_name_H-M   'P 1'
#
loop_
_entity.id
_entity.type
_entity.pdbx_description
1 polymer ?
#
loop_
_entity_poly.entity_id
_entity_poly.type
_entity_poly.pdbx_seq_one_letter_code
_entity_poly.pdbx_strand_id
1 'polypeptide(L)'
;METPPPSTPRTEPTDADVEAFKQQLGRPPRGLRAIAHRCPCGQPDVVETAPRLPDGTPFPTTYYLTCPRAASAIGTLEANGVMKEMTERLQTDPELAAAYRAAHEDYLARRDAIEVLEGFPSAGGMPDRVKCLHVLVGHSLAAGPGVNPLGDEAIAMLPEWWRKGACVSLAEEDAQ
;
A
#
# COMPACT_ATOMS: atom_id res chain seq x y z
N MET A 1 15.30 -6.63 5.44
CA MET A 1 14.77 -8.00 5.61
C MET A 1 15.46 -8.94 4.64
N GLU A 2 15.81 -10.15 5.07
CA GLU A 2 16.30 -11.21 4.17
C GLU A 2 15.18 -11.84 3.33
N THR A 3 13.90 -11.61 3.68
CA THR A 3 12.75 -12.10 2.90
C THR A 3 11.57 -11.13 3.03
N PRO A 4 11.00 -10.61 1.92
CA PRO A 4 9.77 -9.83 1.95
C PRO A 4 8.59 -10.69 2.45
N PRO A 5 7.47 -10.09 2.92
CA PRO A 5 6.28 -10.88 3.22
C PRO A 5 5.82 -11.65 1.97
N PRO A 6 5.25 -12.86 2.14
CA PRO A 6 4.73 -13.63 1.02
C PRO A 6 3.58 -12.89 0.33
N SER A 7 3.53 -12.94 -0.99
CA SER A 7 2.38 -12.45 -1.74
C SER A 7 1.10 -13.20 -1.35
N THR A 8 0.00 -12.48 -1.26
CA THR A 8 -1.31 -13.05 -0.92
C THR A 8 -2.32 -12.76 -2.03
N PRO A 9 -3.30 -13.65 -2.29
CA PRO A 9 -4.32 -13.36 -3.28
C PRO A 9 -5.19 -12.18 -2.87
N ARG A 10 -5.67 -11.41 -3.85
CA ARG A 10 -6.73 -10.42 -3.67
C ARG A 10 -8.04 -11.12 -3.26
N THR A 11 -8.67 -10.73 -2.17
CA THR A 11 -9.94 -11.30 -1.70
C THR A 11 -11.03 -10.25 -1.52
N GLU A 12 -12.29 -10.65 -1.61
CA GLU A 12 -13.38 -9.80 -1.11
C GLU A 12 -13.21 -9.57 0.41
N PRO A 13 -13.59 -8.38 0.94
CA PRO A 13 -13.50 -8.12 2.36
C PRO A 13 -14.54 -8.93 3.14
N THR A 14 -14.11 -9.54 4.24
CA THR A 14 -15.01 -10.14 5.23
C THR A 14 -15.38 -9.13 6.32
N ASP A 15 -16.38 -9.43 7.16
CA ASP A 15 -16.73 -8.59 8.32
C ASP A 15 -15.56 -8.44 9.30
N ALA A 16 -14.77 -9.50 9.47
CA ALA A 16 -13.55 -9.47 10.27
C ALA A 16 -12.49 -8.51 9.67
N ASP A 17 -12.37 -8.46 8.33
CA ASP A 17 -11.45 -7.52 7.68
C ASP A 17 -11.91 -6.07 7.85
N VAL A 18 -13.22 -5.82 7.78
CA VAL A 18 -13.81 -4.50 8.02
C VAL A 18 -13.58 -4.05 9.46
N GLU A 19 -13.70 -4.96 10.42
CA GLU A 19 -13.43 -4.66 11.83
C GLU A 19 -11.93 -4.41 12.06
N ALA A 20 -11.06 -5.22 11.47
CA ALA A 20 -9.61 -5.00 11.52
C ALA A 20 -9.26 -3.62 10.97
N PHE A 21 -9.81 -3.24 9.82
CA PHE A 21 -9.61 -1.92 9.21
C PHE A 21 -10.01 -0.79 10.16
N LYS A 22 -11.18 -0.90 10.80
CA LYS A 22 -11.68 0.12 11.73
C LYS A 22 -10.72 0.34 12.89
N GLN A 23 -10.22 -0.74 13.48
CA GLN A 23 -9.26 -0.66 14.57
C GLN A 23 -7.90 -0.12 14.10
N GLN A 24 -7.46 -0.52 12.92
CA GLN A 24 -6.19 -0.10 12.34
C GLN A 24 -6.13 1.41 12.07
N LEU A 25 -7.21 1.99 11.56
CA LEU A 25 -7.26 3.41 11.16
C LEU A 25 -8.07 4.31 12.10
N GLY A 26 -8.74 3.74 13.11
CA GLY A 26 -9.64 4.46 14.02
C GLY A 26 -10.90 5.03 13.34
N ARG A 27 -11.30 4.49 12.18
CA ARG A 27 -12.45 4.97 11.39
C ARG A 27 -12.98 3.88 10.45
N PRO A 28 -14.27 3.92 10.06
CA PRO A 28 -14.81 2.98 9.08
C PRO A 28 -14.14 3.11 7.70
N PRO A 29 -14.08 2.02 6.92
CA PRO A 29 -13.58 2.06 5.55
C PRO A 29 -14.41 2.98 4.67
N ARG A 30 -13.71 3.69 3.77
CA ARG A 30 -14.32 4.53 2.73
C ARG A 30 -13.89 3.99 1.38
N GLY A 31 -14.86 3.55 0.57
CA GLY A 31 -14.59 3.02 -0.77
C GLY A 31 -13.81 1.69 -0.78
N LEU A 32 -13.85 0.89 0.29
CA LEU A 32 -13.20 -0.43 0.33
C LEU A 32 -13.80 -1.36 -0.72
N ARG A 33 -12.94 -1.96 -1.55
CA ARG A 33 -13.34 -2.91 -2.61
C ARG A 33 -12.82 -4.32 -2.36
N ALA A 34 -11.60 -4.44 -1.86
CA ALA A 34 -10.96 -5.73 -1.62
C ALA A 34 -9.82 -5.61 -0.62
N ILE A 35 -9.40 -6.77 -0.10
CA ILE A 35 -8.11 -6.91 0.56
C ILE A 35 -7.08 -7.21 -0.51
N ALA A 36 -6.14 -6.29 -0.72
CA ALA A 36 -5.14 -6.40 -1.76
C ALA A 36 -3.91 -7.20 -1.28
N HIS A 37 -3.58 -7.08 0.01
CA HIS A 37 -2.54 -7.86 0.65
C HIS A 37 -2.90 -8.16 2.11
N ARG A 38 -2.48 -9.33 2.60
CA ARG A 38 -2.61 -9.72 4.01
C ARG A 38 -1.24 -9.82 4.65
N CYS A 39 -1.12 -9.18 5.81
CA CYS A 39 0.06 -9.27 6.66
C CYS A 39 0.22 -10.71 7.17
N PRO A 40 1.45 -11.23 7.34
CA PRO A 40 1.67 -12.51 8.00
C PRO A 40 1.15 -12.58 9.45
N CYS A 41 0.79 -11.44 10.05
CA CYS A 41 0.11 -11.42 11.34
C CYS A 41 -1.39 -11.80 11.28
N GLY A 42 -1.91 -12.11 10.09
CA GLY A 42 -3.29 -12.55 9.83
C GLY A 42 -4.27 -11.43 9.45
N GLN A 43 -3.89 -10.17 9.62
CA GLN A 43 -4.75 -9.01 9.38
C GLN A 43 -4.48 -8.38 8.00
N PRO A 44 -5.45 -7.67 7.38
CA PRO A 44 -5.18 -6.89 6.17
C PRO A 44 -4.13 -5.81 6.45
N ASP A 45 -3.15 -5.63 5.58
CA ASP A 45 -2.20 -4.51 5.64
C ASP A 45 -2.28 -3.59 4.42
N VAL A 46 -2.82 -4.06 3.30
CA VAL A 46 -3.16 -3.24 2.13
C VAL A 46 -4.57 -3.56 1.67
N VAL A 47 -5.38 -2.53 1.49
CA VAL A 47 -6.69 -2.64 0.85
C VAL A 47 -6.69 -2.02 -0.55
N GLU A 48 -7.57 -2.53 -1.40
CA GLU A 48 -7.92 -1.90 -2.67
C GLU A 48 -9.14 -1.00 -2.44
N THR A 49 -9.04 0.28 -2.83
CA THR A 49 -10.10 1.28 -2.71
C THR A 49 -10.59 1.77 -4.06
N ALA A 50 -11.85 2.18 -4.09
CA ALA A 50 -12.48 2.77 -5.27
C ALA A 50 -11.85 4.14 -5.61
N PRO A 51 -11.66 4.45 -6.91
CA PRO A 51 -11.13 5.74 -7.36
C PRO A 51 -12.03 6.94 -6.99
N ARG A 52 -13.29 6.70 -6.64
CA ARG A 52 -14.21 7.66 -6.02
C ARG A 52 -14.85 7.10 -4.76
N LEU A 53 -15.06 7.98 -3.80
CA LEU A 53 -15.83 7.69 -2.60
C LEU A 53 -17.34 7.67 -2.91
N PRO A 54 -18.19 7.14 -2.01
CA PRO A 54 -19.64 7.07 -2.26
C PRO A 54 -20.31 8.43 -2.51
N ASP A 55 -19.70 9.52 -2.05
CA ASP A 55 -20.16 10.90 -2.29
C ASP A 55 -19.64 11.49 -3.62
N GLY A 56 -18.93 10.70 -4.42
CA GLY A 56 -18.32 11.11 -5.69
C GLY A 56 -16.94 11.77 -5.56
N THR A 57 -16.45 11.99 -4.33
CA THR A 57 -15.15 12.63 -4.09
C THR A 57 -14.02 11.79 -4.69
N PRO A 58 -13.12 12.37 -5.51
CA PRO A 58 -11.94 11.69 -6.02
C PRO A 58 -11.04 11.12 -4.92
N PHE A 59 -10.66 9.86 -5.05
CA PHE A 59 -9.76 9.15 -4.14
C PHE A 59 -8.67 8.42 -4.94
N PRO A 60 -7.58 9.11 -5.33
CA PRO A 60 -6.61 8.59 -6.30
C PRO A 60 -5.71 7.46 -5.76
N THR A 61 -5.78 7.15 -4.46
CA THR A 61 -5.04 6.06 -3.85
C THR A 61 -5.85 4.77 -3.98
N THR A 62 -5.44 3.87 -4.88
CA THR A 62 -6.04 2.55 -5.10
C THR A 62 -5.56 1.55 -4.07
N TYR A 63 -4.27 1.56 -3.72
CA TYR A 63 -3.67 0.66 -2.74
C TYR A 63 -3.35 1.42 -1.47
N TYR A 64 -4.19 1.22 -0.45
CA TYR A 64 -4.13 1.96 0.81
C TYR A 64 -3.57 1.04 1.91
N LEU A 65 -2.42 1.42 2.48
CA LEU A 65 -1.81 0.71 3.60
C LEU A 65 -2.58 1.00 4.90
N THR A 66 -3.02 -0.05 5.58
CA THR A 66 -3.82 0.07 6.80
C THR A 66 -3.07 -0.36 8.06
N CYS A 67 -2.12 -1.29 7.96
CA CYS A 67 -1.42 -1.83 9.13
C CYS A 67 -0.63 -0.72 9.88
N PRO A 68 -0.96 -0.43 11.16
CA PRO A 68 -0.33 0.67 11.90
C PRO A 68 1.15 0.43 12.17
N ARG A 69 1.57 -0.85 12.26
CA ARG A 69 2.99 -1.21 12.45
C ARG A 69 3.80 -0.99 11.18
N ALA A 70 3.27 -1.38 10.02
CA ALA A 70 3.90 -1.11 8.73
C ALA A 70 3.95 0.40 8.46
N ALA A 71 2.86 1.12 8.70
CA ALA A 71 2.79 2.57 8.55
C ALA A 71 3.82 3.29 9.43
N SER A 72 3.96 2.90 10.70
CA SER A 72 4.97 3.47 11.61
C SER A 72 6.41 3.20 11.15
N ALA A 73 6.70 1.98 10.68
CA ALA A 73 8.02 1.64 10.16
C ALA A 73 8.33 2.41 8.87
N ILE A 74 7.37 2.55 7.96
CA ILE A 74 7.50 3.36 6.74
C ILE A 74 7.71 4.84 7.10
N GLY A 75 6.97 5.37 8.07
CA GLY A 75 7.16 6.74 8.56
C GLY A 75 8.58 6.99 9.09
N THR A 76 9.23 5.97 9.65
CA THR A 76 10.65 6.05 10.05
C THR A 76 11.58 6.17 8.85
N LEU A 77 11.35 5.39 7.79
CA LEU A 77 12.11 5.51 6.53
C LEU A 77 11.90 6.88 5.88
N GLU A 78 10.65 7.35 5.84
CA GLU A 78 10.28 8.67 5.33
C GLU A 78 11.00 9.80 6.10
N ALA A 79 11.03 9.72 7.44
CA ALA A 79 11.75 10.67 8.29
C ALA A 79 13.27 10.64 8.10
N ASN A 80 13.82 9.47 7.77
CA ASN A 80 15.25 9.29 7.51
C ASN A 80 15.69 9.76 6.11
N GLY A 81 14.78 10.31 5.30
CA GLY A 81 15.13 10.91 4.01
C GLY A 81 15.15 9.97 2.81
N VAL A 82 14.72 8.71 2.97
CA VAL A 82 14.72 7.69 1.90
C VAL A 82 14.00 8.17 0.64
N MET A 83 12.88 8.88 0.78
CA MET A 83 12.14 9.42 -0.37
C MET A 83 12.95 10.42 -1.20
N LYS A 84 13.77 11.23 -0.53
CA LYS A 84 14.63 12.22 -1.19
C LYS A 84 15.72 11.51 -1.98
N GLU A 85 16.40 10.54 -1.36
CA GLU A 85 17.43 9.73 -2.00
C GLU A 85 16.90 8.97 -3.23
N MET A 86 15.74 8.33 -3.10
CA MET A 86 15.07 7.66 -4.21
C MET A 86 14.71 8.64 -5.34
N THR A 87 14.23 9.84 -5.00
CA THR A 87 13.92 10.88 -6.00
C THR A 87 15.17 11.38 -6.72
N GLU A 88 16.29 11.57 -6.01
CA GLU A 88 17.57 11.96 -6.61
C GLU A 88 18.10 10.89 -7.57
N ARG A 89 17.97 9.60 -7.22
CA ARG A 89 18.34 8.48 -8.09
C ARG A 89 17.54 8.44 -9.38
N LEU A 90 16.25 8.77 -9.37
CA LEU A 90 15.44 8.85 -10.59
C LEU A 90 15.98 9.87 -11.61
N GLN A 91 16.79 10.85 -11.18
CA GLN A 91 17.37 11.85 -12.06
C GLN A 91 18.70 11.40 -12.70
N THR A 92 19.37 10.41 -12.10
CA THR A 92 20.73 10.00 -12.48
C THR A 92 20.79 8.56 -12.99
N ASP A 93 19.75 7.77 -12.78
CA ASP A 93 19.61 6.39 -13.22
C ASP A 93 18.44 6.23 -14.22
N PRO A 94 18.71 6.25 -15.54
CA PRO A 94 17.68 6.11 -16.55
C PRO A 94 16.94 4.77 -16.54
N GLU A 95 17.60 3.69 -16.11
CA GLU A 95 16.99 2.36 -16.04
C GLU A 95 15.98 2.30 -14.90
N LEU A 96 16.35 2.81 -13.73
CA LEU A 96 15.43 2.96 -12.60
C LEU A 96 14.24 3.87 -12.95
N ALA A 97 14.49 4.99 -13.63
CA ALA A 97 13.43 5.90 -14.06
C ALA A 97 12.46 5.24 -15.05
N ALA A 98 12.95 4.42 -15.98
CA ALA A 98 12.12 3.65 -16.90
C ALA A 98 11.29 2.59 -16.15
N ALA A 99 11.90 1.85 -15.23
CA ALA A 99 11.21 0.84 -14.42
C ALA A 99 10.13 1.45 -13.50
N TYR A 100 10.41 2.60 -12.89
CA TYR A 100 9.44 3.31 -12.05
C TYR A 100 8.31 3.95 -12.88
N ARG A 101 8.57 4.32 -14.14
CA ARG A 101 7.52 4.73 -15.09
C ARG A 101 6.63 3.55 -15.50
N ALA A 102 7.20 2.37 -15.73
CA ALA A 102 6.40 1.15 -15.95
C ALA A 102 5.54 0.82 -14.72
N ALA A 103 6.06 0.96 -13.50
CA ALA A 103 5.30 0.81 -12.27
C ALA A 103 4.13 1.81 -12.17
N HIS A 104 4.34 3.04 -12.61
CA HIS A 104 3.28 4.06 -12.68
C HIS A 104 2.17 3.67 -13.66
N GLU A 105 2.53 3.17 -14.84
CA GLU A 105 1.59 2.72 -15.87
C GLU A 105 0.78 1.51 -15.40
N ASP A 106 1.42 0.53 -14.74
CA ASP A 106 0.74 -0.61 -14.11
C ASP A 106 -0.25 -0.16 -13.02
N TYR A 107 0.16 0.79 -12.15
CA TYR A 107 -0.72 1.36 -11.14
C TYR A 107 -1.96 2.02 -11.78
N LEU A 108 -1.76 2.82 -12.84
CA LEU A 108 -2.85 3.48 -13.56
C LEU A 108 -3.77 2.47 -14.23
N ALA A 109 -3.22 1.46 -14.91
CA ALA A 109 -4.01 0.41 -15.56
C ALA A 109 -4.90 -0.33 -14.55
N ARG A 110 -4.38 -0.65 -13.36
CA ARG A 110 -5.15 -1.29 -12.29
C ARG A 110 -6.24 -0.40 -11.72
N ARG A 111 -5.95 0.89 -11.50
CA ARG A 111 -6.94 1.88 -11.05
C ARG A 111 -8.05 2.04 -12.09
N ASP A 112 -7.67 2.24 -13.34
CA ASP A 112 -8.59 2.58 -14.42
C ASP A 112 -9.43 1.38 -14.87
N ALA A 113 -8.98 0.15 -14.59
CA ALA A 113 -9.80 -1.06 -14.67
C ALA A 113 -10.96 -1.08 -13.65
N ILE A 114 -10.87 -0.30 -12.57
CA ILE A 114 -11.97 -0.08 -11.63
C ILE A 114 -12.84 1.08 -12.13
N GLU A 115 -12.22 2.24 -12.31
CA GLU A 115 -12.85 3.46 -12.81
C GLU A 115 -11.77 4.45 -13.25
N VAL A 116 -11.92 5.01 -14.45
CA VAL A 116 -11.03 6.07 -14.94
C VAL A 116 -11.25 7.36 -14.13
N LEU A 117 -10.18 7.85 -13.49
CA LEU A 117 -10.20 9.10 -12.73
C LEU A 117 -9.53 10.24 -13.53
N GLU A 118 -10.28 10.82 -14.46
CA GLU A 118 -9.80 11.87 -15.38
C GLU A 118 -9.20 13.08 -14.64
N GLY A 119 -8.04 13.55 -15.09
CA GLY A 119 -7.38 14.73 -14.54
C GLY A 119 -6.65 14.53 -13.20
N PHE A 120 -6.64 13.31 -12.65
CA PHE A 120 -5.94 13.02 -11.39
C PHE A 120 -4.68 12.17 -11.63
N PRO A 121 -3.50 12.66 -11.20
CA PRO A 121 -2.28 11.89 -11.28
C PRO A 121 -2.36 10.65 -10.38
N SER A 122 -1.50 9.67 -10.65
CA SER A 122 -1.35 8.54 -9.72
C SER A 122 -0.91 9.00 -8.33
N ALA A 123 -1.15 8.15 -7.33
CA ALA A 123 -0.66 8.39 -5.99
C ALA A 123 0.88 8.22 -5.91
N GLY A 124 1.48 8.62 -4.80
CA GLY A 124 2.92 8.39 -4.55
C GLY A 124 3.91 9.34 -5.22
N GLY A 125 3.47 10.21 -6.12
CA GLY A 125 4.37 11.14 -6.83
C GLY A 125 5.04 10.54 -8.06
N MET A 126 4.70 9.29 -8.36
CA MET A 126 5.02 8.61 -9.62
C MET A 126 4.61 9.44 -10.85
N PRO A 127 5.36 9.36 -11.96
CA PRO A 127 6.59 8.58 -12.14
C PRO A 127 7.88 9.37 -11.84
N ASP A 128 7.81 10.66 -11.55
CA ASP A 128 9.02 11.52 -11.58
C ASP A 128 9.62 11.80 -10.20
N ARG A 129 8.92 11.44 -9.12
CA ARG A 129 9.40 11.60 -7.73
C ARG A 129 8.77 10.59 -6.77
N VAL A 130 9.30 10.53 -5.55
CA VAL A 130 8.70 9.81 -4.43
C VAL A 130 8.15 10.82 -3.42
N LYS A 131 6.82 10.91 -3.30
CA LYS A 131 6.14 11.80 -2.34
C LYS A 131 5.75 11.11 -1.03
N CYS A 132 5.55 9.79 -1.08
CA CYS A 132 5.14 8.97 0.05
C CYS A 132 5.43 7.50 -0.25
N LEU A 133 6.09 6.79 0.68
CA LEU A 133 6.44 5.37 0.54
C LEU A 133 5.24 4.46 0.80
N HIS A 134 4.25 4.89 1.60
CA HIS A 134 3.09 4.06 1.95
C HIS A 134 2.37 3.48 0.73
N VAL A 135 2.22 4.29 -0.32
CA VAL A 135 1.56 3.85 -1.55
C VAL A 135 2.47 3.07 -2.49
N LEU A 136 3.79 3.29 -2.45
CA LEU A 136 4.72 2.46 -3.23
C LEU A 136 4.81 1.06 -2.62
N VAL A 137 4.92 0.98 -1.29
CA VAL A 137 4.84 -0.28 -0.54
C VAL A 137 3.49 -0.95 -0.76
N GLY A 138 2.38 -0.21 -0.62
CA GLY A 138 1.04 -0.72 -0.89
C GLY A 138 0.89 -1.28 -2.29
N HIS A 139 1.41 -0.57 -3.31
CA HIS A 139 1.40 -1.04 -4.68
C HIS A 139 2.23 -2.32 -4.86
N SER A 140 3.43 -2.37 -4.31
CA SER A 140 4.33 -3.53 -4.46
C SER A 140 3.77 -4.78 -3.79
N LEU A 141 3.19 -4.63 -2.60
CA LEU A 141 2.53 -5.73 -1.89
C LEU A 141 1.31 -6.28 -2.67
N ALA A 142 0.57 -5.40 -3.35
CA ALA A 142 -0.61 -5.79 -4.13
C ALA A 142 -0.28 -6.35 -5.52
N ALA A 143 0.69 -5.77 -6.21
CA ALA A 143 1.03 -6.13 -7.59
C ALA A 143 2.04 -7.29 -7.66
N GLY A 144 2.86 -7.44 -6.61
CA GLY A 144 3.88 -8.47 -6.48
C GLY A 144 5.30 -7.94 -6.71
N PRO A 145 6.33 -8.72 -6.30
CA PRO A 145 7.73 -8.33 -6.42
C PRO A 145 8.14 -8.03 -7.87
N GLY A 146 8.94 -6.99 -8.06
CA GLY A 146 9.49 -6.57 -9.34
C GLY A 146 8.58 -5.61 -10.13
N VAL A 147 7.35 -5.36 -9.67
CA VAL A 147 6.44 -4.42 -10.36
C VAL A 147 6.77 -2.98 -10.04
N ASN A 148 7.15 -2.67 -8.79
CA ASN A 148 7.47 -1.32 -8.36
C ASN A 148 8.82 -1.31 -7.62
N PRO A 149 9.94 -1.00 -8.33
CA PRO A 149 11.28 -1.21 -7.79
C PRO A 149 11.53 -0.40 -6.50
N LEU A 150 11.03 0.83 -6.41
CA LEU A 150 11.22 1.66 -5.22
C LEU A 150 10.34 1.22 -4.05
N GLY A 151 9.17 0.65 -4.32
CA GLY A 151 8.35 0.05 -3.28
C GLY A 151 8.94 -1.28 -2.77
N ASP A 152 9.53 -2.09 -3.65
CA ASP A 152 10.26 -3.30 -3.29
C ASP A 152 11.51 -2.99 -2.45
N GLU A 153 12.30 -1.98 -2.85
CA GLU A 153 13.42 -1.49 -2.06
C GLU A 153 12.96 -1.02 -0.67
N ALA A 154 11.87 -0.27 -0.58
CA ALA A 154 11.32 0.16 0.69
C ALA A 154 10.90 -1.04 1.56
N ILE A 155 10.23 -2.05 1.00
CA ILE A 155 9.89 -3.30 1.71
C ILE A 155 11.16 -3.97 2.23
N ALA A 156 12.22 -4.06 1.44
CA ALA A 156 13.49 -4.66 1.86
C ALA A 156 14.15 -3.90 3.03
N MET A 157 13.93 -2.59 3.16
CA MET A 157 14.42 -1.77 4.28
C MET A 157 13.59 -1.92 5.56
N LEU A 158 12.32 -2.30 5.45
CA LEU A 158 11.43 -2.44 6.61
C LEU A 158 11.86 -3.60 7.52
N PRO A 159 11.56 -3.55 8.82
CA PRO A 159 11.65 -4.71 9.69
C PRO A 159 10.49 -5.68 9.39
N GLU A 160 10.55 -6.90 9.92
CA GLU A 160 9.39 -7.81 9.90
C GLU A 160 8.31 -7.31 10.88
N TRP A 161 7.52 -6.32 10.46
CA TRP A 161 6.55 -5.61 11.29
C TRP A 161 5.47 -6.53 11.91
N TRP A 162 5.31 -7.73 11.35
CA TRP A 162 4.41 -8.77 11.82
C TRP A 162 4.97 -9.62 12.96
N ARG A 163 6.28 -9.63 13.21
CA ARG A 163 6.91 -10.58 14.17
C ARG A 163 6.39 -10.48 15.61
N LYS A 164 5.85 -9.33 16.01
CA LYS A 164 5.26 -9.12 17.35
C LYS A 164 3.78 -9.52 17.44
N GLY A 165 3.30 -10.39 16.55
CA GLY A 165 1.90 -10.86 16.52
C GLY A 165 0.95 -9.90 15.80
N ALA A 166 -0.35 -10.06 16.03
CA ALA A 166 -1.40 -9.27 15.38
C ALA A 166 -1.19 -7.75 15.55
N CYS A 167 -1.45 -6.96 14.50
CA CYS A 167 -1.30 -5.50 14.55
C CYS A 167 -2.47 -4.80 15.24
N VAL A 168 -3.62 -5.48 15.31
CA VAL A 168 -4.84 -5.09 16.02
C VAL A 168 -5.48 -6.36 16.61
N SER A 169 -6.30 -6.19 17.64
CA SER A 169 -7.01 -7.30 18.29
C SER A 169 -8.47 -7.25 17.89
N LEU A 170 -8.87 -8.12 16.96
CA LEU A 170 -10.30 -8.40 16.79
C LEU A 170 -10.79 -8.93 18.13
N ALA A 171 -11.75 -8.24 18.76
CA ALA A 171 -12.36 -8.78 19.97
C ALA A 171 -12.88 -10.16 19.59
N GLU A 172 -12.45 -11.19 20.31
CA GLU A 172 -13.14 -12.47 20.25
C GLU A 172 -14.60 -12.15 20.59
N GLU A 173 -15.54 -12.51 19.72
CA GLU A 173 -16.93 -12.55 20.15
C GLU A 173 -16.95 -13.42 21.40
N ASP A 174 -17.17 -12.81 22.56
CA ASP A 174 -17.34 -13.51 23.82
C ASP A 174 -18.44 -14.55 23.57
N ALA A 175 -18.03 -15.80 23.40
CA ALA A 175 -18.92 -16.94 23.44
C ALA A 175 -19.45 -17.02 24.87
N GLN A 176 -20.57 -16.34 25.11
CA GLN A 176 -21.35 -16.45 26.34
C GLN A 176 -22.80 -16.80 26.00
#